data_AF-A0A6M1RL26-F1
#
_entry.id   AF-A0A6M1RL26-F1
#
_cell.length_a   1.000
_cell.length_b   1.000
_cell.length_c   1.000
_cell.angle_alpha   90.00
_cell.angle_beta   90.00
_cell.angle_gamma   90.00
#
_symmetry.space_group_name_H-M   'P 1'
#
loop_
_entity.id
_entity.type
_entity.pdbx_description
1 polymer ?
#
loop_
_entity_poly.entity_id
_entity_poly.type
_entity_poly.pdbx_seq_one_letter_code
_entity_poly.pdbx_strand_id
1 'polypeptide(L)'
;MSLERRRGYIRASEQTEDVLERWDIPNYDPANAPPRDTAMNYDPGWEPAEREEDDQEPELDLSMLTADALEQIRQSAVEEGMAEGREAGFTEGKEAGFEEGKTEGFDAGKEEGYQQGMEEGQQLIENRCHQLDAILSKLAFPLLQVDHQVQNQMVELVLHLAKAVIQTEVQTNPQVILNTLREAVNALPMSGRQITIYLHPEDLDVVTTAHSVESLRDREWRLIAEPSINRGDIQVACGDSVVDYRMEDRIREMLTRFAGQNMAKEPEAPADGLGADVLQGADKVVTGEMPEQPEESLSEPQDEDVLASAGEPEPAQDVEPAIEEIPDADVQAGEDDGQPV
;
A
#
# COMPACT_ATOMS: atom_id res chain seq x y z
N MET A 1 29.88 5.36 8.22
CA MET A 1 28.95 5.95 9.21
C MET A 1 28.43 4.76 9.99
N SER A 2 28.74 4.49 11.25
CA SER A 2 28.85 5.29 12.48
C SER A 2 29.84 4.59 13.43
N LEU A 3 30.94 5.20 13.90
CA LEU A 3 31.05 6.00 15.14
C LEU A 3 30.35 5.40 16.36
N GLU A 4 30.99 4.44 17.03
CA GLU A 4 30.85 4.24 18.47
C GLU A 4 32.21 4.36 19.16
N ARG A 5 32.43 5.51 19.80
CA ARG A 5 33.56 5.77 20.69
C ARG A 5 33.33 5.04 22.01
N ARG A 6 34.13 4.03 22.33
CA ARG A 6 34.36 3.62 23.73
C ARG A 6 35.78 3.99 24.13
N ARG A 7 35.90 5.00 24.99
CA ARG A 7 37.10 5.30 25.77
C ARG A 7 37.37 4.11 26.70
N GLY A 8 38.29 3.24 26.33
CA GLY A 8 38.86 2.24 27.22
C GLY A 8 39.97 2.87 28.04
N TYR A 9 39.82 2.87 29.37
CA TYR A 9 40.92 3.15 30.29
C TYR A 9 41.79 1.88 30.39
N ILE A 10 43.09 1.99 30.10
CA ILE A 10 44.04 0.88 30.31
C ILE A 10 44.22 0.72 31.82
N ARG A 11 43.86 -0.45 32.37
CA ARG A 11 44.18 -0.83 33.75
C ARG A 11 45.62 -1.31 33.81
N ALA A 12 46.47 -0.57 34.51
CA ALA A 12 47.88 -0.92 34.73
C ALA A 12 48.03 -1.93 35.90
N SER A 13 47.41 -3.11 35.80
CA SER A 13 47.53 -4.13 36.86
C SER A 13 47.82 -5.55 36.36
N GLU A 14 48.10 -5.75 35.07
CA GLU A 14 48.45 -7.06 34.49
C GLU A 14 49.63 -6.98 33.51
N GLN A 15 50.61 -6.13 33.80
CA GLN A 15 51.93 -6.25 33.16
C GLN A 15 52.87 -7.01 34.08
N THR A 16 53.23 -8.19 33.60
CA THR A 16 54.28 -9.11 34.03
C THR A 16 55.51 -8.39 34.58
N GLU A 17 55.92 -8.78 35.79
CA GLU A 17 57.04 -8.22 36.57
C GLU A 17 58.43 -8.34 35.90
N ASP A 18 58.54 -8.99 34.74
CA ASP A 18 59.82 -9.25 34.04
C ASP A 18 60.29 -8.13 33.07
N VAL A 19 59.60 -6.98 32.98
CA VAL A 19 60.00 -5.85 32.10
C VAL A 19 60.55 -4.65 32.89
N LEU A 20 60.70 -4.78 34.21
CA LEU A 20 61.39 -3.80 35.05
C LEU A 20 62.76 -4.34 35.45
N GLU A 21 63.67 -4.48 34.47
CA GLU A 21 65.10 -4.49 34.80
C GLU A 21 65.40 -3.18 35.54
N ARG A 22 65.68 -3.32 36.84
CA ARG A 22 66.14 -2.23 37.69
C ARG A 22 67.36 -1.63 37.03
N TRP A 23 67.28 -0.37 36.63
CA TRP A 23 68.46 0.40 36.29
C TRP A 23 69.44 0.34 37.47
N ASP A 24 70.53 -0.41 37.28
CA ASP A 24 71.64 -0.42 38.21
C ASP A 24 72.26 0.98 38.20
N ILE A 25 72.48 1.49 39.41
CA ILE A 25 73.04 2.82 39.65
C ILE A 25 74.45 2.84 39.03
N PRO A 26 74.81 3.86 38.23
CA PRO A 26 76.15 3.96 37.66
C PRO A 26 77.22 3.88 38.76
N ASN A 27 78.21 3.01 38.60
CA ASN A 27 79.29 2.84 39.56
C ASN A 27 80.26 4.03 39.46
N TYR A 28 80.35 4.86 40.50
CA TYR A 28 81.21 6.05 40.59
C TYR A 28 82.62 5.73 41.13
N ASP A 29 83.15 4.53 40.87
CA ASP A 29 84.54 4.19 41.17
C ASP A 29 85.47 5.00 40.24
N PRO A 30 86.46 5.78 40.75
CA PRO A 30 87.36 6.59 39.93
C PRO A 30 88.18 5.79 38.90
N ALA A 31 88.19 4.45 38.97
CA ALA A 31 88.82 3.60 37.97
C ALA A 31 88.00 3.43 36.67
N ASN A 32 86.71 3.75 36.67
CA ASN A 32 85.81 3.54 35.53
C ASN A 32 85.00 4.81 35.20
N ALA A 33 85.66 5.97 35.23
CA ALA A 33 85.04 7.24 34.88
C ALA A 33 84.81 7.33 33.36
N PRO A 34 83.64 7.82 32.90
CA PRO A 34 83.40 8.04 31.48
C PRO A 34 84.39 9.07 30.93
N PRO A 35 84.74 8.96 29.62
CA PRO A 35 85.68 9.86 28.97
C PRO A 35 85.29 11.33 29.12
N ARG A 36 86.28 12.21 29.30
CA ARG A 36 86.03 13.65 29.48
C ARG A 36 85.57 14.27 28.16
N ASP A 37 84.36 14.84 28.15
CA ASP A 37 83.83 15.64 27.04
C ASP A 37 84.70 16.89 26.82
N THR A 38 85.69 16.78 25.93
CA THR A 38 86.33 17.92 25.28
C THR A 38 85.56 18.25 23.99
N ALA A 39 85.73 19.45 23.43
CA ALA A 39 84.94 19.95 22.28
C ALA A 39 85.02 19.09 20.98
N MET A 40 85.80 18.01 20.97
CA MET A 40 85.89 17.02 19.89
C MET A 40 85.39 15.62 20.29
N ASN A 41 84.74 15.48 21.46
CA ASN A 41 84.26 14.21 22.03
C ASN A 41 85.28 13.06 21.86
N TYR A 42 86.53 13.33 22.27
CA TYR A 42 87.67 12.43 22.12
C TYR A 42 88.43 12.38 23.45
N ASP A 43 88.70 11.17 23.95
CA ASP A 43 89.52 10.97 25.15
C ASP A 43 90.97 10.62 24.75
N PRO A 44 91.95 11.50 25.02
CA PRO A 44 93.35 11.24 24.71
C PRO A 44 94.00 10.15 25.58
N GLY A 45 93.27 9.54 26.53
CA GLY A 45 93.71 8.38 27.31
C GLY A 45 93.06 7.04 26.92
N TRP A 46 92.20 7.01 25.90
CA TRP A 46 91.58 5.78 25.40
C TRP A 46 92.54 5.06 24.44
N GLU A 47 93.23 4.05 24.93
CA GLU A 47 93.89 3.04 24.08
C GLU A 47 92.89 1.90 23.84
N PRO A 48 92.61 1.49 22.59
CA PRO A 48 91.86 0.28 22.34
C PRO A 48 92.58 -0.86 23.05
N ALA A 49 91.87 -1.64 23.87
CA ALA A 49 92.42 -2.91 24.34
C ALA A 49 92.88 -3.67 23.09
N GLU A 50 94.15 -4.06 23.03
CA GLU A 50 94.65 -4.99 22.02
C GLU A 50 93.72 -6.20 22.08
N ARG A 51 92.79 -6.30 21.13
CA ARG A 51 92.13 -7.57 20.87
C ARG A 51 93.27 -8.49 20.53
N GLU A 52 93.44 -9.56 21.29
CA GLU A 52 94.11 -10.72 20.75
C GLU A 52 93.36 -11.01 19.44
N GLU A 53 94.02 -10.72 18.31
CA GLU A 53 93.59 -11.19 17.02
C GLU A 53 93.74 -12.71 17.12
N ASP A 54 92.69 -13.37 17.60
CA ASP A 54 92.42 -14.73 17.16
C ASP A 54 92.18 -14.62 15.65
N ASP A 55 93.28 -14.61 14.89
CA ASP A 55 93.34 -14.94 13.46
C ASP A 55 92.98 -16.42 13.28
N GLN A 56 91.88 -16.86 13.88
CA GLN A 56 91.12 -17.99 13.38
C GLN A 56 90.20 -17.42 12.31
N GLU A 57 90.78 -17.10 11.15
CA GLU A 57 90.01 -17.30 9.92
C GLU A 57 89.42 -18.71 10.04
N PRO A 58 88.09 -18.88 10.05
CA PRO A 58 87.55 -20.22 10.01
C PRO A 58 88.15 -20.84 8.75
N GLU A 59 88.99 -21.87 8.91
CA GLU A 59 89.44 -22.69 7.79
C GLU A 59 88.16 -23.15 7.10
N LEU A 60 87.82 -22.49 5.99
CA LEU A 60 86.74 -22.91 5.13
C LEU A 60 87.18 -24.27 4.61
N ASP A 61 86.67 -25.33 5.25
CA ASP A 61 86.90 -26.70 4.87
C ASP A 61 86.25 -26.92 3.49
N LEU A 62 87.03 -26.61 2.45
CA LEU A 62 86.68 -26.69 1.04
C LEU A 62 86.49 -28.15 0.57
N SER A 63 86.54 -29.13 1.47
CA SER A 63 86.34 -30.56 1.18
C SER A 63 84.90 -30.94 0.84
N MET A 64 83.94 -30.01 0.90
CA MET A 64 82.57 -30.21 0.41
C MET A 64 82.44 -30.11 -1.12
N LEU A 65 83.51 -29.79 -1.86
CA LEU A 65 83.50 -29.60 -3.30
C LEU A 65 83.80 -30.89 -4.09
N THR A 66 83.06 -31.97 -3.83
CA THR A 66 83.04 -33.12 -4.75
C THR A 66 82.07 -32.81 -5.89
N ALA A 67 82.37 -33.24 -7.13
CA ALA A 67 81.56 -32.90 -8.31
C ALA A 67 80.08 -33.29 -8.16
N ASP A 68 79.78 -34.36 -7.42
CA ASP A 68 78.41 -34.79 -7.11
C ASP A 68 77.68 -33.83 -6.16
N ALA A 69 78.35 -33.29 -5.14
CA ALA A 69 77.73 -32.36 -4.20
C ALA A 69 77.33 -31.04 -4.88
N LEU A 70 78.12 -30.60 -5.88
CA LEU A 70 77.80 -29.41 -6.67
C LEU A 70 76.59 -29.61 -7.58
N GLU A 71 76.45 -30.79 -8.19
CA GLU A 71 75.29 -31.17 -9.00
C GLU A 71 74.02 -31.23 -8.14
N GLN A 72 74.14 -31.74 -6.90
CA GLN A 72 73.03 -31.87 -5.95
C GLN A 72 72.52 -30.52 -5.46
N ILE A 73 73.42 -29.58 -5.14
CA ILE A 73 73.07 -28.19 -4.79
C ILE A 73 72.39 -27.48 -5.98
N ARG A 74 72.83 -27.77 -7.21
CA ARG A 74 72.23 -27.17 -8.41
C ARG A 74 70.83 -27.71 -8.67
N GLN A 75 70.61 -29.01 -8.48
CA GLN A 75 69.29 -29.62 -8.60
C GLN A 75 68.33 -29.10 -7.52
N SER A 76 68.78 -29.04 -6.26
CA SER A 76 67.95 -28.52 -5.16
C SER A 76 67.59 -27.05 -5.37
N ALA A 77 68.52 -26.20 -5.81
CA ALA A 77 68.25 -24.79 -6.08
C ALA A 77 67.27 -24.58 -7.25
N VAL A 78 67.30 -25.44 -8.27
CA VAL A 78 66.34 -25.38 -9.39
C VAL A 78 64.95 -25.85 -8.95
N GLU A 79 64.87 -26.91 -8.15
CA GLU A 79 63.59 -27.39 -7.59
C GLU A 79 62.98 -26.39 -6.62
N GLU A 80 63.78 -25.81 -5.73
CA GLU A 80 63.36 -24.79 -4.78
C GLU A 80 62.89 -23.51 -5.51
N GLY A 81 63.64 -23.02 -6.49
CA GLY A 81 63.22 -21.89 -7.32
C GLY A 81 61.97 -22.16 -8.16
N MET A 82 61.77 -23.40 -8.64
CA MET A 82 60.53 -23.80 -9.32
C MET A 82 59.35 -23.93 -8.35
N ALA A 83 59.57 -24.39 -7.12
CA ALA A 83 58.55 -24.50 -6.10
C ALA A 83 58.11 -23.12 -5.62
N GLU A 84 59.05 -22.25 -5.25
CA GLU A 84 58.77 -20.86 -4.85
C GLU A 84 58.09 -20.08 -5.96
N GLY A 85 58.56 -20.18 -7.21
CA GLY A 85 57.93 -19.49 -8.34
C GLY A 85 56.50 -19.98 -8.62
N ARG A 86 56.23 -21.28 -8.40
CA ARG A 86 54.89 -21.86 -8.57
C ARG A 86 53.95 -21.47 -7.43
N GLU A 87 54.43 -21.45 -6.19
CA GLU A 87 53.65 -20.99 -5.04
C GLU A 87 53.35 -19.49 -5.13
N ALA A 88 54.37 -18.66 -5.40
CA ALA A 88 54.21 -17.21 -5.56
C ALA A 88 53.24 -16.86 -6.70
N GLY A 89 53.38 -17.51 -7.87
CA GLY A 89 52.46 -17.29 -8.98
C GLY A 89 51.04 -17.78 -8.71
N PHE A 90 50.87 -18.84 -7.90
CA PHE A 90 49.56 -19.33 -7.50
C PHE A 90 48.88 -18.41 -6.49
N THR A 91 49.62 -17.90 -5.48
CA THR A 91 49.08 -16.94 -4.51
C THR A 91 48.72 -15.62 -5.17
N GLU A 92 49.61 -15.08 -6.01
CA GLU A 92 49.37 -13.82 -6.73
C GLU A 92 48.20 -13.95 -7.72
N GLY A 93 48.13 -15.04 -8.49
CA GLY A 93 47.01 -15.28 -9.40
C GLY A 93 45.67 -15.49 -8.68
N LYS A 94 45.69 -16.13 -7.50
CA LYS A 94 44.49 -16.32 -6.69
C LYS A 94 44.01 -15.01 -6.06
N GLU A 95 44.92 -14.19 -5.55
CA GLU A 95 44.60 -12.88 -4.98
C GLU A 95 44.07 -11.93 -6.07
N ALA A 96 44.77 -11.83 -7.21
CA ALA A 96 44.35 -11.01 -8.33
C ALA A 96 42.98 -11.43 -8.88
N GLY A 97 42.77 -12.74 -9.11
CA GLY A 97 41.48 -13.25 -9.59
C GLY A 97 40.34 -13.09 -8.58
N PHE A 98 40.64 -13.12 -7.28
CA PHE A 98 39.66 -12.87 -6.23
C PHE A 98 39.25 -11.40 -6.16
N GLU A 99 40.21 -10.48 -6.25
CA GLU A 99 39.93 -9.05 -6.29
C GLU A 99 39.14 -8.66 -7.56
N GLU A 100 39.58 -9.14 -8.72
CA GLU A 100 38.91 -8.90 -10.00
C GLU A 100 37.48 -9.44 -9.98
N GLY A 101 37.28 -10.72 -9.64
CA GLY A 101 35.95 -11.33 -9.57
C GLY A 101 35.03 -10.69 -8.52
N LYS A 102 35.59 -10.17 -7.41
CA LYS A 102 34.83 -9.42 -6.41
C LYS A 102 34.37 -8.07 -6.96
N THR A 103 35.24 -7.35 -7.67
CA THR A 103 34.88 -6.06 -8.28
C THR A 103 33.85 -6.24 -9.39
N GLU A 104 34.07 -7.17 -10.32
CA GLU A 104 33.13 -7.46 -11.41
C GLU A 104 31.78 -7.95 -10.89
N GLY A 105 31.77 -8.87 -9.92
CA GLY A 105 30.53 -9.36 -9.31
C GLY A 105 29.77 -8.29 -8.54
N PHE A 106 30.49 -7.37 -7.88
CA PHE A 106 29.87 -6.24 -7.19
C PHE A 106 29.26 -5.24 -8.17
N ASP A 107 29.98 -4.88 -9.23
CA ASP A 107 29.50 -3.94 -10.24
C ASP A 107 28.32 -4.52 -11.04
N ALA A 108 28.40 -5.79 -11.43
CA ALA A 108 27.31 -6.49 -12.11
C ALA A 108 26.06 -6.61 -11.22
N GLY A 109 26.22 -7.04 -9.96
CA GLY A 109 25.11 -7.17 -9.02
C GLY A 109 24.48 -5.82 -8.66
N LYS A 110 25.26 -4.75 -8.62
CA LYS A 110 24.75 -3.39 -8.40
C LYS A 110 23.92 -2.89 -9.58
N GLU A 111 24.37 -3.12 -10.81
CA GLU A 111 23.64 -2.73 -12.02
C GLU A 111 22.32 -3.52 -12.15
N GLU A 112 22.39 -4.84 -11.97
CA GLU A 112 21.20 -5.72 -12.02
C GLU A 112 20.19 -5.35 -10.93
N GLY A 113 20.64 -5.18 -9.68
CA GLY A 113 19.76 -4.79 -8.57
C GLY A 113 19.16 -3.39 -8.76
N TYR A 114 19.89 -2.46 -9.40
CA TYR A 114 19.37 -1.14 -9.72
C TYR A 114 18.29 -1.20 -10.81
N GLN A 115 18.49 -1.99 -11.87
CA GLN A 115 17.49 -2.18 -12.92
C GLN A 115 16.23 -2.88 -12.40
N GLN A 116 16.38 -3.97 -11.65
CA GLN A 116 15.26 -4.68 -11.03
C GLN A 116 14.48 -3.77 -10.07
N GLY A 117 15.17 -3.04 -9.18
CA GLY A 117 14.53 -2.10 -8.27
C GLY A 117 13.82 -0.95 -8.98
N MET A 118 14.33 -0.50 -10.12
CA MET A 118 13.66 0.51 -10.95
C MET A 118 12.40 -0.04 -11.62
N GLU A 119 12.44 -1.24 -12.18
CA GLU A 119 11.28 -1.87 -12.81
C GLU A 119 10.19 -2.18 -11.79
N GLU A 120 10.53 -2.79 -10.65
CA GLU A 120 9.61 -3.06 -9.56
C GLU A 120 9.02 -1.76 -8.99
N GLY A 121 9.85 -0.72 -8.82
CA GLY A 121 9.42 0.59 -8.38
C GLY A 121 8.44 1.24 -9.36
N GLN A 122 8.71 1.17 -10.66
CA GLN A 122 7.82 1.69 -11.70
C GLN A 122 6.47 0.95 -11.70
N GLN A 123 6.48 -0.39 -11.65
CA GLN A 123 5.25 -1.19 -11.57
C GLN A 123 4.44 -0.88 -10.32
N LEU A 124 5.09 -0.71 -9.17
CA LEU A 124 4.43 -0.33 -7.93
C LEU A 124 3.77 1.04 -8.07
N ILE A 125 4.49 2.03 -8.60
CA ILE A 125 3.98 3.39 -8.81
C ILE A 125 2.79 3.37 -9.76
N GLU A 126 2.89 2.67 -10.90
CA GLU A 126 1.81 2.56 -11.89
C GLU A 126 0.56 1.93 -11.28
N ASN A 127 0.72 0.83 -10.53
CA ASN A 127 -0.38 0.20 -9.81
C ASN A 127 -1.02 1.15 -8.78
N ARG A 128 -0.23 1.93 -8.05
CA ARG A 128 -0.74 2.92 -7.09
C ARG A 128 -1.45 4.08 -7.78
N CYS A 129 -0.93 4.57 -8.90
CA CYS A 129 -1.59 5.59 -9.73
C CYS A 129 -2.93 5.09 -10.24
N HIS A 130 -3.00 3.86 -10.78
CA HIS A 130 -4.27 3.26 -11.20
C HIS A 130 -5.27 3.10 -10.05
N GLN A 131 -4.82 2.70 -8.87
CA GLN A 131 -5.68 2.64 -7.68
C GLN A 131 -6.21 4.03 -7.30
N LEU A 132 -5.36 5.06 -7.34
CA LEU A 132 -5.76 6.44 -7.05
C LEU A 132 -6.77 6.95 -8.09
N ASP A 133 -6.54 6.70 -9.38
CA ASP A 133 -7.46 7.07 -10.45
C ASP A 133 -8.82 6.37 -10.31
N ALA A 134 -8.82 5.10 -9.89
CA ALA A 134 -10.04 4.35 -9.59
C ALA A 134 -10.80 4.93 -8.38
N ILE A 135 -10.09 5.44 -7.37
CA ILE A 135 -10.73 6.11 -6.23
C ILE A 135 -11.27 7.48 -6.65
N LEU A 136 -10.51 8.26 -7.42
CA LEU A 136 -10.90 9.58 -7.89
C LEU A 136 -12.14 9.51 -8.80
N SER A 137 -12.19 8.55 -9.72
CA SER A 137 -13.36 8.33 -10.58
C SER A 137 -14.61 7.95 -9.77
N LYS A 138 -14.48 7.10 -8.75
CA LYS A 138 -15.58 6.78 -7.83
C LYS A 138 -16.02 7.95 -6.96
N LEU A 139 -15.15 8.91 -6.66
CA LEU A 139 -15.53 10.12 -5.93
C LEU A 139 -16.20 11.16 -6.83
N ALA A 140 -15.81 11.23 -8.10
CA ALA A 140 -16.39 12.14 -9.08
C ALA A 140 -17.78 11.69 -9.55
N PHE A 141 -18.01 10.38 -9.68
CA PHE A 141 -19.27 9.85 -10.21
C PHE A 141 -20.52 10.21 -9.38
N PRO A 142 -20.52 10.13 -8.03
CA PRO A 142 -21.64 10.58 -7.21
C PRO A 142 -22.01 12.05 -7.41
N LEU A 143 -21.03 12.92 -7.71
CA LEU A 143 -21.31 14.34 -7.97
C LEU A 143 -22.16 14.49 -9.25
N LEU A 144 -21.82 13.75 -10.31
CA LEU A 144 -22.61 13.72 -11.54
C LEU A 144 -24.02 13.13 -11.32
N GLN A 145 -24.13 12.11 -10.46
CA GLN A 145 -25.44 11.55 -10.09
C GLN A 145 -26.30 12.55 -9.32
N VAL A 146 -25.70 13.30 -8.38
CA VAL A 146 -26.41 14.34 -7.63
C VAL A 146 -26.89 15.45 -8.58
N ASP A 147 -26.06 15.90 -9.51
CA ASP A 147 -26.45 16.91 -10.50
C ASP A 147 -27.66 16.42 -11.34
N HIS A 148 -27.64 15.17 -11.78
CA HIS A 148 -28.76 14.56 -12.51
C HIS A 148 -30.02 14.43 -11.63
N GLN A 149 -29.85 14.03 -10.37
CA GLN A 149 -30.95 13.92 -9.42
C GLN A 149 -31.60 15.28 -9.15
N VAL A 150 -30.79 16.34 -8.96
CA VAL A 150 -31.28 17.71 -8.78
C VAL A 150 -32.02 18.19 -10.02
N GLN A 151 -31.49 17.91 -11.22
CA GLN A 151 -32.17 18.23 -12.47
C GLN A 151 -33.54 17.55 -12.57
N ASN A 152 -33.62 16.25 -12.27
CA ASN A 152 -34.88 15.51 -12.30
C ASN A 152 -35.87 16.04 -11.26
N GLN A 153 -35.40 16.34 -10.04
CA GLN A 153 -36.23 16.93 -8.99
C GLN A 153 -36.76 18.32 -9.38
N MET A 154 -35.95 19.13 -10.08
CA MET A 154 -36.42 20.42 -10.60
C MET A 154 -37.54 20.23 -11.62
N VAL A 155 -37.40 19.28 -12.55
CA VAL A 155 -38.45 18.97 -13.53
C VAL A 155 -39.71 18.48 -12.82
N GLU A 156 -39.58 17.55 -11.87
CA GLU A 156 -40.69 17.02 -11.09
C GLU A 156 -41.43 18.12 -10.31
N LEU A 157 -40.68 19.03 -9.67
CA LEU A 157 -41.25 20.18 -8.96
C LEU A 157 -42.06 21.09 -9.91
N VAL A 158 -41.52 21.38 -11.09
CA VAL A 158 -42.23 22.17 -12.11
C VAL A 158 -43.49 21.45 -12.59
N LEU A 159 -43.43 20.13 -12.79
CA LEU A 159 -44.59 19.32 -13.17
C LEU A 159 -45.68 19.36 -12.09
N HIS A 160 -45.30 19.24 -10.80
CA HIS A 160 -46.23 19.35 -9.68
C HIS A 160 -46.85 20.74 -9.57
N LEU A 161 -46.06 21.80 -9.74
CA LEU A 161 -46.55 23.18 -9.75
C LEU A 161 -47.51 23.40 -10.92
N ALA A 162 -47.16 22.96 -12.12
CA ALA A 162 -48.02 23.05 -13.30
C ALA A 162 -49.34 22.29 -13.08
N LYS A 163 -49.29 21.07 -12.54
CA LYS A 163 -50.50 20.29 -12.22
C LYS A 163 -51.39 21.02 -11.22
N ALA A 164 -50.82 21.59 -10.16
CA ALA A 164 -51.57 22.34 -9.16
C ALA A 164 -52.22 23.60 -9.77
N VAL A 165 -51.46 24.37 -10.57
CA VAL A 165 -51.97 25.57 -11.25
C VAL A 165 -53.11 25.22 -12.22
N ILE A 166 -52.97 24.16 -13.02
CA ILE A 166 -54.03 23.74 -13.94
C ILE A 166 -55.28 23.31 -13.16
N GLN A 167 -55.14 22.57 -12.05
CA GLN A 167 -56.29 22.20 -11.23
C GLN A 167 -57.02 23.43 -10.66
N THR A 168 -56.28 24.46 -10.22
CA THR A 168 -56.89 25.71 -9.74
C THR A 168 -57.55 26.51 -10.87
N GLU A 169 -56.97 26.53 -12.06
CA GLU A 169 -57.55 27.20 -13.23
C GLU A 169 -58.82 26.50 -13.70
N VAL A 170 -58.88 25.17 -13.68
CA VAL A 170 -60.10 24.41 -14.04
C VAL A 170 -61.26 24.75 -13.09
N GLN A 171 -60.98 25.01 -11.81
CA GLN A 171 -62.01 25.40 -10.84
C GLN A 171 -62.43 26.87 -10.98
N THR A 172 -61.53 27.75 -11.41
CA THR A 172 -61.74 29.21 -11.38
C THR A 172 -62.21 29.76 -12.73
N ASN A 173 -61.78 29.16 -13.84
CA ASN A 173 -61.99 29.70 -15.18
C ASN A 173 -63.03 28.90 -15.98
N PRO A 174 -64.27 29.42 -16.15
CA PRO A 174 -65.33 28.74 -16.88
C PRO A 174 -65.06 28.57 -18.38
N GLN A 175 -64.14 29.34 -18.97
CA GLN A 175 -63.80 29.22 -20.40
C GLN A 175 -63.10 27.90 -20.73
N VAL A 176 -62.41 27.30 -19.76
CA VAL A 176 -61.74 26.01 -19.94
C VAL A 176 -62.78 24.93 -20.24
N ILE A 177 -63.89 24.92 -19.51
CA ILE A 177 -65.00 23.96 -19.66
C ILE A 177 -65.70 24.12 -21.02
N LEU A 178 -65.90 25.36 -21.49
CA LEU A 178 -66.52 25.61 -22.80
C LEU A 178 -65.63 25.15 -23.95
N ASN A 179 -64.32 25.33 -23.82
CA ASN A 179 -63.36 24.85 -24.82
C ASN A 179 -63.27 23.33 -24.83
N THR A 180 -63.23 22.67 -23.67
CA THR A 180 -63.24 21.20 -23.61
C THR A 180 -64.54 20.63 -24.18
N LEU A 181 -65.69 21.25 -23.93
CA LEU A 181 -66.96 20.85 -24.54
C LEU A 181 -66.91 20.94 -26.07
N ARG A 182 -66.36 22.02 -26.61
CA ARG A 182 -66.21 22.19 -28.06
C ARG A 182 -65.27 21.15 -28.66
N GLU A 183 -64.14 20.88 -28.02
CA GLU A 183 -63.20 19.83 -28.42
C GLU A 183 -63.87 18.45 -28.38
N ALA A 184 -64.64 18.15 -27.33
CA ALA A 184 -65.34 16.88 -27.15
C ALA A 184 -66.40 16.62 -28.22
N VAL A 185 -67.17 17.65 -28.58
CA VAL A 185 -68.13 17.56 -29.67
C VAL A 185 -67.44 17.39 -31.03
N ASN A 186 -66.30 18.06 -31.26
CA ASN A 186 -65.58 17.96 -32.54
C ASN A 186 -64.91 16.59 -32.76
N ALA A 187 -64.60 15.85 -31.69
CA ALA A 187 -64.03 14.52 -31.81
C ALA A 187 -65.06 13.42 -32.15
N LEU A 188 -66.35 13.72 -32.02
CA LEU A 188 -67.39 12.81 -32.46
C LEU A 188 -67.54 12.88 -33.99
N PRO A 189 -67.66 11.73 -34.67
CA PRO A 189 -68.00 11.70 -36.09
C PRO A 189 -69.43 12.24 -36.28
N MET A 190 -69.53 13.49 -36.76
CA MET A 190 -70.76 14.25 -36.97
C MET A 190 -71.82 13.46 -37.75
N SER A 191 -72.68 12.73 -37.04
CA SER A 191 -73.67 11.83 -37.64
C SER A 191 -75.08 12.18 -37.16
N GLY A 192 -75.51 13.44 -37.29
CA GLY A 192 -76.92 13.89 -37.24
C GLY A 192 -77.83 13.27 -36.17
N ARG A 193 -77.27 12.86 -35.03
CA ARG A 193 -77.94 12.07 -33.99
C ARG A 193 -77.85 12.84 -32.69
N GLN A 194 -78.90 12.72 -31.87
CA GLN A 194 -78.97 13.33 -30.55
C GLN A 194 -77.73 12.99 -29.70
N ILE A 195 -77.03 14.03 -29.28
CA ILE A 195 -75.82 13.94 -28.45
C ILE A 195 -76.25 14.09 -26.98
N THR A 196 -75.85 13.13 -26.14
CA THR A 196 -76.06 13.20 -24.69
C THR A 196 -74.73 13.55 -24.02
N ILE A 197 -74.70 14.63 -23.25
CA ILE A 197 -73.50 15.13 -22.60
C ILE A 197 -73.72 15.03 -21.08
N TYR A 198 -72.83 14.32 -20.39
CA TYR A 198 -72.81 14.19 -18.94
C TYR A 198 -71.76 15.14 -18.38
N LEU A 199 -72.17 15.93 -17.39
CA LEU A 199 -71.38 17.03 -16.80
C LEU A 199 -71.58 17.05 -15.28
N HIS A 200 -70.62 17.61 -14.55
CA HIS A 200 -70.82 17.99 -13.15
C HIS A 200 -71.95 19.06 -13.05
N PRO A 201 -72.80 19.04 -12.02
CA PRO A 201 -73.93 19.98 -11.88
C PRO A 201 -73.53 21.45 -11.98
N GLU A 202 -72.40 21.85 -11.40
CA GLU A 202 -71.94 23.24 -11.48
C GLU A 202 -71.37 23.63 -12.85
N ASP A 203 -70.88 22.65 -13.62
CA ASP A 203 -70.42 22.89 -14.98
C ASP A 203 -71.62 23.01 -15.94
N LEU A 204 -72.73 22.34 -15.63
CA LEU A 204 -74.01 22.50 -16.34
C LEU A 204 -74.55 23.93 -16.19
N ASP A 205 -74.44 24.53 -15.01
CA ASP A 205 -74.85 25.91 -14.77
C ASP A 205 -74.01 26.91 -15.60
N VAL A 206 -72.71 26.65 -15.74
CA VAL A 206 -71.81 27.45 -16.60
C VAL A 206 -72.19 27.32 -18.08
N VAL A 207 -72.43 26.10 -18.55
CA VAL A 207 -72.79 25.82 -19.96
C VAL A 207 -74.16 26.41 -20.32
N THR A 208 -75.14 26.33 -19.42
CA THR A 208 -76.48 26.91 -19.63
C THR A 208 -76.48 28.43 -19.60
N THR A 209 -75.57 29.05 -18.84
CA THR A 209 -75.39 30.50 -18.83
C THR A 209 -74.68 31.00 -20.09
N ALA A 210 -73.71 30.24 -20.61
CA ALA A 210 -72.90 30.62 -21.78
C ALA A 210 -73.56 30.32 -23.14
N HIS A 211 -74.33 29.24 -23.25
CA HIS A 211 -75.04 28.87 -24.48
C HIS A 211 -76.51 29.25 -24.38
N SER A 212 -76.97 30.11 -25.30
CA SER A 212 -78.40 30.41 -25.43
C SER A 212 -79.18 29.12 -25.72
N VAL A 213 -80.36 29.00 -25.10
CA VAL A 213 -81.26 27.84 -25.20
C VAL A 213 -81.61 27.46 -26.65
N GLU A 214 -81.49 28.42 -27.58
CA GLU A 214 -81.67 28.25 -29.03
C GLU A 214 -80.54 27.43 -29.67
N SER A 215 -79.28 27.66 -29.30
CA SER A 215 -78.12 26.93 -29.84
C SER A 215 -78.11 25.45 -29.44
N LEU A 216 -78.69 25.13 -28.28
CA LEU A 216 -78.84 23.75 -27.78
C LEU A 216 -79.99 23.02 -28.47
N ARG A 217 -81.08 23.73 -28.81
CA ARG A 217 -82.24 23.19 -29.52
C ARG A 217 -81.92 22.92 -30.99
N ASP A 218 -81.18 23.79 -31.65
CA ASP A 218 -80.76 23.60 -33.05
C ASP A 218 -79.83 22.40 -33.26
N ARG A 219 -79.19 21.91 -32.18
CA ARG A 219 -78.20 20.82 -32.21
C ARG A 219 -78.67 19.53 -31.54
N GLU A 220 -79.91 19.48 -31.05
CA GLU A 220 -80.49 18.33 -30.32
C GLU A 220 -79.66 17.84 -29.12
N TRP A 221 -78.93 18.72 -28.44
CA TRP A 221 -78.09 18.33 -27.30
C TRP A 221 -78.91 18.09 -26.04
N ARG A 222 -78.69 16.94 -25.39
CA ARG A 222 -79.26 16.60 -24.09
C ARG A 222 -78.17 16.68 -23.03
N LEU A 223 -78.23 17.70 -22.18
CA LEU A 223 -77.35 17.87 -21.03
C LEU A 223 -77.92 17.11 -19.83
N ILE A 224 -77.11 16.27 -19.18
CA ILE A 224 -77.47 15.53 -17.97
C ILE A 224 -76.44 15.85 -16.88
N ALA A 225 -76.92 16.25 -15.70
CA ALA A 225 -76.07 16.44 -14.53
C ALA A 225 -75.74 15.09 -13.89
N GLU A 226 -74.45 14.81 -13.74
CA GLU A 226 -73.93 13.60 -13.11
C GLU A 226 -72.89 13.97 -12.03
N PRO A 227 -73.23 13.83 -10.72
CA PRO A 227 -72.32 14.18 -9.62
C PRO A 227 -71.12 13.24 -9.45
N SER A 228 -71.08 12.08 -10.11
CA SER A 228 -69.95 11.15 -10.09
C SER A 228 -68.74 11.66 -10.88
N ILE A 229 -68.95 12.63 -11.77
CA ILE A 229 -67.93 13.17 -12.67
C ILE A 229 -67.25 14.38 -11.99
N ASN A 230 -65.92 14.45 -12.05
CA ASN A 230 -65.18 15.60 -11.52
C ASN A 230 -65.41 16.85 -12.38
N ARG A 231 -65.21 18.03 -11.80
CA ARG A 231 -65.29 19.29 -12.55
C ARG A 231 -64.29 19.33 -13.70
N GLY A 232 -64.74 19.79 -14.85
CA GLY A 232 -63.94 19.86 -16.08
C GLY A 232 -63.82 18.53 -16.84
N ASP A 233 -64.27 17.42 -16.26
CA ASP A 233 -64.43 16.15 -16.99
C ASP A 233 -65.79 16.15 -17.71
N ILE A 234 -65.79 15.75 -18.97
CA ILE A 234 -66.99 15.72 -19.82
C ILE A 234 -67.09 14.34 -20.46
N GLN A 235 -68.24 13.69 -20.32
CA GLN A 235 -68.52 12.45 -21.05
C GLN A 235 -69.58 12.73 -22.12
N VAL A 236 -69.29 12.36 -23.36
CA VAL A 236 -70.22 12.57 -24.47
C VAL A 236 -70.59 11.23 -25.09
N ALA A 237 -71.88 10.94 -25.13
CA ALA A 237 -72.45 9.75 -25.75
C ALA A 237 -73.27 10.13 -26.99
N CYS A 238 -73.00 9.47 -28.11
CA CYS A 238 -73.74 9.62 -29.36
C CYS A 238 -74.00 8.23 -29.98
N GLY A 239 -75.23 7.74 -29.83
CA GLY A 239 -75.59 6.40 -30.33
C GLY A 239 -74.74 5.31 -29.68
N ASP A 240 -73.85 4.70 -30.46
CA ASP A 240 -72.97 3.60 -30.04
C ASP A 240 -71.54 4.08 -29.69
N SER A 241 -71.26 5.38 -29.82
CA SER A 241 -69.97 5.98 -29.50
C SER A 241 -70.04 6.73 -28.18
N VAL A 242 -69.13 6.40 -27.26
CA VAL A 242 -68.90 7.14 -26.01
C VAL A 242 -67.47 7.68 -26.06
N VAL A 243 -67.31 8.97 -25.76
CA VAL A 243 -66.01 9.62 -25.68
C VAL A 243 -65.89 10.28 -24.31
N ASP A 244 -64.90 9.84 -23.55
CA ASP A 244 -64.58 10.37 -22.23
C ASP A 244 -63.49 11.42 -22.37
N TYR A 245 -63.82 12.66 -22.04
CA TYR A 245 -62.88 13.76 -21.95
C TYR A 245 -62.52 13.99 -20.49
N ARG A 246 -61.49 13.28 -20.02
CA ARG A 246 -60.94 13.45 -18.67
C ARG A 246 -59.77 14.42 -18.70
N MET A 247 -59.86 15.49 -17.92
CA MET A 247 -58.83 16.52 -17.86
C MET A 247 -57.51 15.95 -17.32
N GLU A 248 -57.58 15.01 -16.38
CA GLU A 248 -56.40 14.36 -15.80
C GLU A 248 -55.57 13.60 -16.84
N ASP A 249 -56.21 12.90 -17.78
CA ASP A 249 -55.50 12.13 -18.80
C ASP A 249 -54.79 13.05 -19.81
N ARG A 250 -55.43 14.17 -20.18
CA ARG A 250 -54.81 15.18 -21.05
C ARG A 250 -53.63 15.88 -20.37
N ILE A 251 -53.78 16.26 -19.10
CA ILE A 251 -52.67 16.82 -18.32
C ILE A 251 -51.53 15.82 -18.25
N ARG A 252 -51.83 14.55 -17.96
CA ARG A 252 -50.81 13.49 -17.90
C ARG A 252 -50.08 13.37 -19.23
N GLU A 253 -50.78 13.30 -20.36
CA GLU A 253 -50.15 13.19 -21.68
C GLU A 253 -49.24 14.40 -22.00
N MET A 254 -49.69 15.63 -21.74
CA MET A 254 -48.88 16.83 -21.96
C MET A 254 -47.64 16.87 -21.04
N LEU A 255 -47.82 16.54 -19.76
CA LEU A 255 -46.74 16.50 -18.78
C LEU A 255 -45.74 15.39 -19.09
N THR A 256 -46.20 14.20 -19.52
CA THR A 256 -45.31 13.10 -19.94
C THR A 256 -44.51 13.48 -21.18
N ARG A 257 -45.12 14.16 -22.15
CA ARG A 257 -44.41 14.66 -23.34
C ARG A 257 -43.33 15.68 -22.94
N PHE A 258 -43.63 16.60 -22.03
CA PHE A 258 -42.67 17.58 -21.53
C PHE A 258 -41.54 16.90 -20.72
N ALA A 259 -41.88 15.96 -19.85
CA ALA A 259 -40.91 15.19 -19.07
C ALA A 259 -39.97 14.39 -19.98
N GLY A 260 -40.50 13.72 -21.02
CA GLY A 260 -39.68 12.96 -21.97
C GLY A 260 -38.75 13.83 -22.83
N GLN A 261 -39.05 15.12 -23.01
CA GLN A 261 -38.17 16.06 -23.71
C GLN A 261 -37.09 16.65 -22.79
N ASN A 262 -37.34 16.75 -21.49
CA ASN A 262 -36.52 17.51 -20.55
C ASN A 262 -35.81 16.67 -19.48
N MET A 263 -36.21 15.41 -19.25
CA MET A 263 -35.43 14.48 -18.43
C MET A 263 -34.13 14.14 -19.17
N ALA A 264 -33.01 14.45 -18.54
CA ALA A 264 -31.70 14.06 -19.05
C ALA A 264 -31.55 12.55 -19.00
N LYS A 265 -30.85 11.98 -19.99
CA LYS A 265 -30.44 10.58 -19.95
C LYS A 265 -29.51 10.38 -18.74
N GLU A 266 -29.68 9.29 -18.00
CA GLU A 266 -28.82 8.98 -16.85
C GLU A 266 -27.34 9.00 -17.26
N PRO A 267 -26.46 9.57 -16.43
CA PRO A 267 -25.02 9.51 -16.69
C PRO A 267 -24.58 8.04 -16.65
N GLU A 268 -24.12 7.53 -17.78
CA GLU A 268 -23.55 6.19 -17.87
C GLU A 268 -22.28 6.16 -17.02
N ALA A 269 -22.18 5.19 -16.10
CA ALA A 269 -20.99 5.01 -15.30
C ALA A 269 -19.78 4.76 -16.22
N PRO A 270 -18.60 5.33 -15.91
CA PRO A 270 -17.39 4.98 -16.63
C PRO A 270 -17.21 3.45 -16.57
N ALA A 271 -17.05 2.83 -17.75
CA ALA A 271 -17.10 1.38 -17.95
C ALA A 271 -15.95 0.58 -17.29
N ASP A 272 -15.09 1.24 -16.52
CA ASP A 272 -13.94 0.63 -15.86
C ASP A 272 -14.40 -0.13 -14.60
N GLY A 273 -14.87 -1.35 -14.82
CA GLY A 273 -15.33 -2.32 -13.82
C GLY A 273 -14.26 -2.84 -12.85
N LEU A 274 -13.11 -2.19 -12.73
CA LEU A 274 -12.03 -2.58 -11.80
C LEU A 274 -12.22 -2.00 -10.39
N GLY A 275 -13.24 -1.16 -10.19
CA GLY A 275 -13.48 -0.49 -8.93
C GLY A 275 -14.39 -1.21 -7.93
N ALA A 276 -15.28 -2.11 -8.35
CA ALA A 276 -16.33 -2.60 -7.44
C ALA A 276 -15.80 -3.36 -6.21
N ASP A 277 -14.60 -3.94 -6.30
CA ASP A 277 -14.10 -4.90 -5.30
C ASP A 277 -13.23 -4.30 -4.20
N VAL A 278 -12.65 -3.11 -4.40
CA VAL A 278 -11.59 -2.59 -3.50
C VAL A 278 -12.12 -2.09 -2.14
N LEU A 279 -13.43 -1.82 -2.01
CA LEU A 279 -14.03 -1.36 -0.75
C LEU A 279 -14.89 -2.41 -0.04
N GLN A 280 -15.16 -3.57 -0.67
CA GLN A 280 -15.89 -4.67 -0.02
C GLN A 280 -14.97 -5.57 0.83
N GLY A 281 -13.64 -5.41 0.73
CA GLY A 281 -12.66 -6.16 1.52
C GLY A 281 -12.41 -5.66 2.94
N ALA A 282 -13.03 -4.56 3.38
CA ALA A 282 -12.67 -3.89 4.64
C ALA A 282 -13.53 -4.26 5.87
N ASP A 283 -14.35 -5.31 5.80
CA ASP A 283 -15.21 -5.74 6.93
C ASP A 283 -14.87 -7.13 7.49
N LYS A 284 -13.69 -7.68 7.18
CA LYS A 284 -13.11 -8.75 7.98
C LYS A 284 -12.25 -8.12 9.08
N VAL A 285 -12.94 -7.83 10.19
CA VAL A 285 -12.35 -7.61 11.50
C VAL A 285 -11.28 -8.68 11.74
N VAL A 286 -10.01 -8.27 11.73
CA VAL A 286 -8.91 -9.06 12.27
C VAL A 286 -9.00 -8.96 13.78
N THR A 287 -9.92 -9.72 14.38
CA THR A 287 -9.75 -10.19 15.75
C THR A 287 -8.69 -11.29 15.69
N GLY A 288 -7.55 -11.02 16.33
CA GLY A 288 -6.48 -11.98 16.45
C GLY A 288 -6.94 -13.23 17.19
N GLU A 289 -7.00 -14.34 16.46
CA GLU A 289 -6.75 -15.67 17.01
C GLU A 289 -5.68 -16.32 16.13
N MET A 290 -4.63 -16.74 16.81
CA MET A 290 -3.44 -17.39 16.30
C MET A 290 -3.83 -18.77 15.74
N PRO A 291 -3.55 -19.12 14.48
CA PRO A 291 -3.86 -20.46 14.00
C PRO A 291 -2.80 -21.44 14.54
N GLU A 292 -3.31 -22.50 15.17
CA GLU A 292 -2.55 -23.70 15.53
C GLU A 292 -1.79 -24.24 14.30
N GLN A 293 -0.55 -24.68 14.56
CA GLN A 293 0.27 -25.40 13.59
C GLN A 293 -0.37 -26.74 13.24
N PRO A 294 -0.41 -27.16 11.95
CA PRO A 294 -0.75 -28.53 11.61
C PRO A 294 0.44 -29.44 11.94
N GLU A 295 0.20 -30.43 12.79
CA GLU A 295 1.01 -31.64 12.89
C GLU A 295 0.94 -32.41 11.55
N GLU A 296 2.09 -32.65 10.91
CA GLU A 296 2.19 -33.68 9.88
C GLU A 296 3.51 -34.46 10.00
N SER A 297 3.38 -35.63 10.65
CA SER A 297 4.03 -36.92 10.40
C SER A 297 5.53 -37.00 10.14
N LEU A 298 6.23 -37.47 11.17
CA LEU A 298 7.49 -38.22 11.07
C LEU A 298 7.32 -39.46 10.19
N SER A 299 8.14 -39.58 9.14
CA SER A 299 8.42 -40.84 8.46
C SER A 299 9.71 -41.44 9.03
N GLU A 300 9.58 -42.59 9.71
CA GLU A 300 10.69 -43.44 10.16
C GLU A 300 11.54 -43.94 8.97
N PRO A 301 12.88 -44.03 9.11
CA PRO A 301 13.65 -45.02 8.38
C PRO A 301 13.80 -46.28 9.24
N GLN A 302 13.55 -47.43 8.62
CA GLN A 302 13.72 -48.77 9.18
C GLN A 302 15.21 -49.11 9.33
N ASP A 303 15.54 -49.73 10.47
CA ASP A 303 16.82 -50.36 10.76
C ASP A 303 17.07 -51.60 9.87
N GLU A 304 18.28 -51.70 9.30
CA GLU A 304 18.96 -53.00 9.13
C GLU A 304 20.42 -52.88 9.60
N ASP A 305 20.78 -53.81 10.49
CA ASP A 305 22.07 -54.05 11.14
C ASP A 305 23.30 -54.04 10.20
N VAL A 306 24.46 -53.54 10.68
CA VAL A 306 25.74 -54.29 10.80
C VAL A 306 26.70 -53.60 11.78
N LEU A 307 27.02 -54.31 12.88
CA LEU A 307 28.24 -54.36 13.72
C LEU A 307 29.32 -53.26 13.58
N ALA A 308 29.72 -52.65 14.72
CA ALA A 308 30.90 -53.08 15.51
C ALA A 308 31.47 -51.99 16.46
N SER A 309 31.87 -52.45 17.65
CA SER A 309 33.05 -52.01 18.43
C SER A 309 32.96 -50.83 19.41
N ALA A 310 32.61 -51.19 20.65
CA ALA A 310 33.39 -51.02 21.89
C ALA A 310 33.91 -49.63 22.31
N GLY A 311 33.53 -49.24 23.54
CA GLY A 311 34.33 -48.33 24.40
C GLY A 311 33.55 -47.52 25.43
N GLU A 312 33.17 -48.12 26.55
CA GLU A 312 32.91 -47.45 27.85
C GLU A 312 34.23 -47.38 28.66
N PRO A 313 34.33 -46.72 29.85
CA PRO A 313 33.45 -45.75 30.55
C PRO A 313 34.25 -44.53 31.12
N GLU A 314 33.66 -43.52 31.79
CA GLU A 314 33.57 -43.37 33.27
C GLU A 314 33.10 -41.92 33.66
N PRO A 315 32.69 -41.67 34.93
CA PRO A 315 31.47 -40.90 35.23
C PRO A 315 31.60 -39.71 36.24
N ALA A 316 30.43 -39.13 36.57
CA ALA A 316 30.06 -38.45 37.82
C ALA A 316 30.46 -36.95 37.95
N GLN A 317 29.76 -36.03 38.63
CA GLN A 317 28.91 -36.06 39.83
C GLN A 317 27.94 -34.85 39.87
N ASP A 318 26.80 -35.04 40.55
CA ASP A 318 26.10 -34.17 41.55
C ASP A 318 26.00 -32.63 41.30
N VAL A 319 24.86 -31.94 41.48
CA VAL A 319 24.18 -31.67 42.77
C VAL A 319 22.80 -31.02 42.49
N GLU A 320 21.75 -31.49 43.18
CA GLU A 320 20.37 -30.95 43.33
C GLU A 320 20.30 -29.63 44.17
N PRO A 321 19.14 -29.11 44.66
CA PRO A 321 17.87 -28.69 44.03
C PRO A 321 17.42 -27.28 44.54
N ALA A 322 16.20 -26.83 44.18
CA ALA A 322 15.25 -25.97 44.95
C ALA A 322 14.52 -24.97 44.00
N ILE A 323 13.22 -25.10 43.69
CA ILE A 323 11.98 -24.93 44.49
C ILE A 323 11.49 -23.46 44.53
N GLU A 324 10.20 -23.29 44.14
CA GLU A 324 9.22 -22.24 44.50
C GLU A 324 9.50 -20.78 44.09
N GLU A 325 8.52 -19.90 43.88
CA GLU A 325 7.08 -19.92 43.60
C GLU A 325 6.76 -18.45 43.25
N ILE A 326 5.61 -18.24 42.62
CA ILE A 326 5.03 -16.95 42.22
C ILE A 326 4.77 -16.06 43.47
N PRO A 327 4.67 -14.72 43.33
CA PRO A 327 3.37 -14.14 43.64
C PRO A 327 2.90 -13.02 42.72
N ASP A 328 1.57 -12.90 42.77
CA ASP A 328 0.65 -12.04 42.08
C ASP A 328 0.82 -10.52 42.29
N ALA A 329 0.17 -9.83 41.35
CA ALA A 329 -0.17 -8.42 41.36
C ALA A 329 -1.07 -8.04 42.54
N ASP A 330 -0.82 -6.84 43.09
CA ASP A 330 -1.77 -6.15 43.93
C ASP A 330 -2.09 -4.76 43.35
N VAL A 331 -3.39 -4.48 43.27
CA VAL A 331 -4.03 -3.27 42.77
C VAL A 331 -4.45 -2.41 43.97
N GLN A 332 -4.00 -1.16 44.02
CA GLN A 332 -4.54 -0.07 44.87
C GLN A 332 -4.29 1.26 44.12
N ALA A 333 -5.28 2.02 43.64
CA ALA A 333 -6.32 2.80 44.34
C ALA A 333 -5.75 3.90 45.27
N GLY A 334 -6.14 5.16 45.02
CA GLY A 334 -5.84 6.35 45.84
C GLY A 334 -5.14 7.45 45.03
N GLU A 335 -5.84 8.39 44.37
CA GLU A 335 -6.57 9.54 44.91
C GLU A 335 -5.65 10.68 45.39
N ASP A 336 -5.93 11.87 44.84
CA ASP A 336 -5.84 13.20 45.47
C ASP A 336 -4.65 14.15 45.19
N ASP A 337 -5.06 15.43 45.06
CA ASP A 337 -4.36 16.72 45.03
C ASP A 337 -3.38 17.01 43.85
N GLY A 338 -3.54 18.07 43.04
CA GLY A 338 -4.12 19.38 43.33
C GLY A 338 -3.05 20.36 43.80
N GLN A 339 -2.34 21.04 42.90
CA GLN A 339 -2.15 22.51 42.87
C GLN A 339 -1.04 22.98 41.90
N PRO A 340 -1.10 24.27 41.46
CA PRO A 340 -0.39 24.79 40.31
C PRO A 340 0.88 25.56 40.68
N VAL A 341 1.77 25.74 39.69
CA VAL A 341 2.61 26.94 39.49
C VAL A 341 2.73 27.21 38.00
#